data_AF-A0A6H1L154-F1
#
_entry.id   AF-A0A6H1L154-F1
#
_cell.length_a   1.000
_cell.length_b   1.000
_cell.length_c   1.000
_cell.angle_alpha   90.00
_cell.angle_beta   90.00
_cell.angle_gamma   90.00
#
_symmetry.space_group_name_H-M   'P 1'
#
loop_
_entity.id
_entity.type
_entity.pdbx_description
1 polymer ?
#
loop_
_entity_poly.entity_id
_entity_poly.type
_entity_poly.pdbx_seq_one_letter_code
_entity_poly.pdbx_strand_id
1 'polypeptide(L)' 'MSETPVKHLNTAAFYGQAVASFSVAMVATAVGIYKLHADAWVRAFLAIAVLYLVTSSFTLAKVIRDRQDAGADRAR' A
#
# COMPACT_ATOMS: atom_id res chain seq x y z
N MET A 1 -4.22 28.70 -17.96
CA MET A 1 -4.43 27.41 -18.65
C MET A 1 -5.05 26.47 -17.64
N SER A 2 -6.36 26.20 -17.75
CA SER A 2 -7.04 25.25 -16.88
C SER A 2 -6.65 23.84 -17.31
N GLU A 3 -5.73 23.20 -16.59
CA GLU A 3 -5.47 21.78 -16.76
C GLU A 3 -6.75 21.04 -16.38
N THR A 4 -7.41 20.46 -17.37
CA THR A 4 -8.54 19.57 -17.12
C THR A 4 -8.00 18.37 -16.33
N PRO A 5 -8.53 18.04 -15.15
CA PRO A 5 -8.09 16.86 -14.42
C PRO A 5 -8.41 15.63 -15.25
N VAL A 6 -7.39 15.08 -15.92
CA VAL A 6 -7.52 13.80 -16.61
C VAL A 6 -7.72 12.75 -15.51
N LYS A 7 -8.98 12.40 -15.27
CA LYS A 7 -9.36 11.33 -14.34
C LYS A 7 -8.85 10.01 -14.92
N HIS A 8 -7.61 9.66 -14.62
CA HIS A 8 -7.02 8.37 -15.00
C HIS A 8 -7.77 7.26 -14.24
N LEU A 9 -8.84 6.76 -14.86
CA LEU A 9 -9.52 5.55 -14.41
C LEU A 9 -8.60 4.38 -14.73
N ASN A 10 -7.81 3.94 -13.75
CA ASN A 10 -7.12 2.66 -13.83
C ASN A 10 -8.17 1.60 -14.16
N THR A 11 -8.00 0.90 -15.29
CA THR A 11 -8.90 -0.18 -15.69
C THR A 11 -8.91 -1.25 -14.59
N ALA A 12 -10.07 -1.90 -14.35
CA ALA A 12 -10.23 -2.91 -13.30
C ALA A 12 -9.12 -4.00 -13.33
N ALA A 13 -8.59 -4.31 -14.52
CA ALA A 13 -7.45 -5.20 -14.71
C ALA A 13 -6.15 -4.73 -14.02
N PHE A 14 -5.80 -3.44 -14.13
CA PHE A 14 -4.61 -2.88 -13.47
C PHE A 14 -4.73 -2.87 -11.95
N TYR A 15 -5.94 -2.61 -11.43
CA TYR A 15 -6.22 -2.71 -10.00
C TYR A 15 -6.03 -4.16 -9.51
N GLY A 16 -6.60 -5.14 -10.21
CA GLY A 16 -6.44 -6.55 -9.89
C GLY A 16 -4.97 -7.00 -9.92
N GLN A 17 -4.20 -6.55 -10.92
CA GLN A 17 -2.77 -6.82 -11.00
C GLN A 17 -2.01 -6.19 -9.82
N ALA A 18 -2.32 -4.96 -9.43
CA ALA A 18 -1.66 -4.31 -8.30
C ALA A 18 -1.90 -5.06 -6.98
N VAL A 19 -3.15 -5.50 -6.74
CA VAL A 19 -3.49 -6.30 -5.56
C VAL A 19 -2.77 -7.65 -5.59
N ALA A 20 -2.76 -8.34 -6.74
CA ALA A 20 -2.07 -9.61 -6.89
C ALA A 20 -0.55 -9.48 -6.64
N SER A 21 0.11 -8.48 -7.25
CA SER A 21 1.54 -8.21 -7.04
C SER A 21 1.85 -7.90 -5.58
N PHE A 22 0.99 -7.10 -4.91
CA PHE A 22 1.13 -6.80 -3.49
C PHE A 22 1.02 -8.07 -2.63
N SER A 23 0.02 -8.92 -2.90
CA SER A 23 -0.14 -10.21 -2.19
C SER A 23 1.07 -11.13 -2.37
N VAL A 24 1.59 -11.25 -3.60
CA VAL A 24 2.80 -12.05 -3.88
C VAL A 24 4.00 -11.51 -3.12
N ALA A 25 4.22 -10.18 -3.12
CA ALA A 25 5.31 -9.56 -2.38
C ALA A 25 5.18 -9.77 -0.87
N MET A 26 3.96 -9.69 -0.32
CA MET A 26 3.69 -9.92 1.09
C MET A 26 4.00 -11.37 1.50
N VAL A 27 3.57 -12.35 0.68
CA VAL A 27 3.87 -13.77 0.90
C VAL A 27 5.36 -14.04 0.79
N ALA A 28 6.04 -13.50 -0.23
CA ALA A 28 7.47 -13.65 -0.40
C ALA A 28 8.26 -13.10 0.82
N THR A 29 7.84 -11.96 1.34
CA THR A 29 8.42 -11.35 2.55
C THR A 29 8.21 -12.25 3.77
N ALA A 30 6.99 -12.76 3.97
CA ALA A 30 6.68 -13.67 5.07
C ALA A 30 7.49 -14.98 5.01
N VAL A 31 7.65 -15.55 3.81
CA VAL A 31 8.50 -16.73 3.58
C VAL A 31 9.97 -16.41 3.87
N GLY A 32 10.45 -15.24 3.46
CA GLY A 32 11.80 -14.76 3.77
C GLY A 32 12.06 -14.68 5.27
N ILE A 33 11.13 -14.07 6.02
CA ILE A 33 11.20 -14.01 7.50
C ILE A 33 11.13 -15.42 8.10
N TYR A 34 10.35 -16.33 7.52
CA TYR A 34 10.27 -17.70 8.00
C TYR A 34 11.57 -18.50 7.78
N LYS A 35 12.24 -18.28 6.65
CA LYS A 35 13.48 -18.97 6.27
C LYS A 35 14.74 -18.30 6.79
N LEU A 36 14.63 -17.10 7.36
CA LEU A 36 15.75 -16.38 7.95
C LEU A 36 16.34 -17.18 9.12
N HIS A 37 17.66 -17.44 9.07
CA HIS A 37 18.41 -17.97 10.20
C HIS A 37 18.61 -16.85 11.23
N ALA A 38 17.60 -16.64 12.05
CA ALA A 38 17.60 -15.69 13.16
C ALA A 38 16.78 -16.26 14.32
N ASP A 39 17.01 -15.72 15.51
CA ASP A 39 16.23 -16.09 16.69
C ASP A 39 14.75 -15.83 16.48
N ALA A 40 13.92 -16.64 17.13
CA ALA A 40 12.46 -16.55 17.04
C ALA A 40 11.96 -15.14 17.38
N TRP A 41 12.60 -14.46 18.34
CA TRP A 41 12.28 -13.10 18.73
C TRP A 41 12.51 -12.08 17.60
N VAL A 42 13.64 -12.16 16.90
CA VAL A 42 13.96 -11.28 15.76
C VAL A 42 12.95 -11.48 14.63
N ARG A 43 12.59 -12.74 14.36
CA ARG A 43 11.57 -13.08 13.35
C ARG A 43 10.20 -12.50 13.72
N ALA A 44 9.80 -12.59 14.98
CA ALA A 44 8.54 -12.02 15.47
C ALA A 44 8.53 -10.49 15.37
N PHE A 45 9.63 -9.82 15.75
CA PHE A 45 9.79 -8.38 15.59
C PHE A 45 9.64 -7.94 14.13
N LEU A 46 10.32 -8.63 13.20
CA LEU A 46 10.21 -8.33 11.77
C LEU A 46 8.80 -8.55 11.23
N ALA A 47 8.11 -9.62 11.67
CA ALA A 47 6.73 -9.88 11.27
C ALA A 47 5.80 -8.73 11.71
N ILE A 48 5.90 -8.28 12.96
CA ILE A 48 5.10 -7.17 13.48
C ILE A 48 5.46 -5.87 12.77
N ALA A 49 6.75 -5.59 12.55
CA ALA A 49 7.20 -4.41 11.85
C ALA A 49 6.64 -4.32 10.43
N VAL A 50 6.64 -5.43 9.67
CA VAL A 50 6.07 -5.50 8.33
C VAL A 50 4.55 -5.26 8.37
N LEU A 51 3.82 -5.91 9.28
CA LEU A 51 2.37 -5.72 9.41
C LEU A 51 1.99 -4.26 9.74
N TYR A 52 2.72 -3.65 10.68
CA TYR A 52 2.49 -2.26 11.06
C TYR A 52 2.85 -1.29 9.93
N LEU A 53 3.96 -1.53 9.23
CA LEU A 53 4.38 -0.74 8.08
C LEU A 53 3.32 -0.77 6.97
N VAL A 54 2.85 -1.96 6.60
CA VAL A 54 1.78 -2.13 5.59
C VAL A 54 0.52 -1.38 5.99
N THR A 55 0.08 -1.54 7.24
CA THR A 55 -1.11 -0.86 7.77
C THR A 55 -0.95 0.66 7.71
N SER A 56 0.22 1.17 8.12
CA SER A 56 0.54 2.60 8.11
C SER A 56 0.59 3.16 6.69
N SER A 57 1.16 2.42 5.72
CA SER A 57 1.17 2.82 4.32
C SER A 57 -0.25 2.97 3.75
N PHE A 58 -1.17 2.04 4.06
CA PHE A 58 -2.56 2.17 3.62
C PHE A 58 -3.30 3.33 4.28
N THR A 59 -3.04 3.58 5.57
CA THR A 59 -3.59 4.75 6.27
C THR A 59 -3.07 6.05 5.66
N LEU A 60 -1.77 6.14 5.40
CA LEU A 60 -1.16 7.30 4.75
C LEU A 60 -1.74 7.51 3.34
N ALA A 61 -1.90 6.45 2.55
CA ALA A 61 -2.53 6.52 1.23
C ALA A 61 -3.96 7.06 1.30
N LYS A 62 -4.75 6.64 2.30
CA LYS A 62 -6.08 7.22 2.55
C LYS A 62 -6.00 8.70 2.89
N VAL A 63 -5.16 9.10 3.84
CA VAL A 63 -5.00 10.52 4.22
C VAL A 63 -4.61 11.40 3.03
N ILE A 64 -3.74 10.91 2.14
CA ILE A 64 -3.36 11.64 0.92
C ILE A 64 -4.55 11.76 -0.04
N ARG A 65 -5.29 10.67 -0.28
CA ARG A 65 -6.49 10.69 -1.12
C ARG A 65 -7.56 11.62 -0.57
N ASP A 66 -7.85 11.54 0.72
CA ASP A 66 -8.86 12.36 1.39
C ASP A 66 -8.51 13.85 1.28
N ARG A 67 -7.21 14.20 1.33
CA ARG A 67 -6.72 15.57 1.09
C ARG A 67 -6.90 16.04 -0.35
N GLN A 68 -6.69 15.16 -1.33
CA GLN A 68 -6.89 15.46 -2.75
C GLN A 68 -8.37 15.71 -3.06
N ASP A 69 -9.25 14.84 -2.55
CA ASP A 69 -10.70 14.96 -2.73
C ASP A 69 -11.24 16.24 -2.06
N ALA A 70 -10.81 16.56 -0.83
CA ALA A 70 -11.21 17.80 -0.14
C ALA A 70 -10.72 19.09 -0.84
N GLY A 71 -9.57 19.04 -1.52
CA GLY A 71 -9.07 20.16 -2.33
C GLY A 71 -9.89 20.38 -3.60
N ALA A 72 -10.34 19.30 -4.24
CA ALA A 72 -11.20 19.35 -5.42
C ALA A 72 -12.59 19.93 -5.10
N ASP A 73 -13.16 19.57 -3.95
CA ASP A 73 -14.46 20.09 -3.51
C ASP A 73 -14.42 21.59 -3.20
N ARG A 74 -13.31 22.11 -2.65
CA ARG A 74 -13.15 23.56 -2.40
C ARG A 74 -12.98 24.40 -3.67
N ALA A 75 -12.63 23.77 -4.79
CA ALA A 75 -12.46 24.44 -6.08
C ALA A 75 -13.73 24.42 -6.94
N ARG A 76 -14.78 23.72 -6.50
CA ARG A 76 -16.14 23.79 -7.07
C ARG A 76 -17.00 24.80 -6.32
#